data_AF-A0A8C2FI36-F1
#
_entry.id   AF-A0A8C2FI36-F1
#
_cell.length_a   1.000
_cell.length_b   1.000
_cell.length_c   1.000
_cell.angle_alpha   90.00
_cell.angle_beta   90.00
_cell.angle_gamma   90.00
#
_symmetry.space_group_name_H-M   'P 1'
#
loop_
_entity.id
_entity.type
_entity.pdbx_description
1 polymer ?
#
loop_
_entity_poly.entity_id
_entity_poly.type
_entity_poly.pdbx_seq_one_letter_code
_entity_poly.pdbx_strand_id
1 'polypeptide(L)'
;DTYKFISKAKKAGVKCLVHCKMGVSRSASTVIAYAMKEYSWDLERAFDHVKERRSVTKPNPSFMKQLEEIDLLTHIDLRISCNTFSLKRRSAESKSFH
;
A
#
# COMPACT_ATOMS: atom_id res chain seq x y z
N ASP A 1 5.34 4.40 -11.16
CA ASP A 1 6.78 4.56 -10.78
C ASP A 1 7.03 5.04 -9.35
N THR A 2 6.20 5.91 -8.78
CA THR A 2 6.37 6.46 -7.42
C THR A 2 6.52 5.41 -6.32
N TYR A 3 5.71 4.34 -6.33
CA TYR A 3 5.84 3.24 -5.37
C TYR A 3 7.24 2.60 -5.39
N LYS A 4 7.78 2.34 -6.59
CA LYS A 4 9.11 1.73 -6.74
C LYS A 4 10.20 2.66 -6.21
N PHE A 5 10.04 3.97 -6.38
CA PHE A 5 10.97 4.96 -5.86
C PHE A 5 11.00 4.97 -4.32
N ILE A 6 9.83 5.06 -3.68
CA ILE A 6 9.71 5.05 -2.22
C ILE A 6 10.18 3.72 -1.62
N SER A 7 9.81 2.59 -2.25
CA SER A 7 10.23 1.26 -1.79
C SER A 7 11.75 1.05 -1.93
N LYS A 8 12.37 1.52 -3.03
CA LYS A 8 13.84 1.48 -3.18
C LYS A 8 14.54 2.32 -2.12
N ALA A 9 14.05 3.52 -1.86
CA ALA A 9 14.59 4.39 -0.82
C ALA A 9 14.48 3.76 0.59
N LYS A 10 13.32 3.18 0.92
CA LYS A 10 13.12 2.42 2.16
C LYS A 10 14.12 1.26 2.29
N LYS A 11 14.33 0.49 1.22
CA LYS A 11 15.32 -0.61 1.19
C LYS A 11 16.76 -0.14 1.34
N ALA A 12 17.08 1.04 0.82
CA ALA A 12 18.39 1.66 0.99
C ALA A 12 18.58 2.35 2.36
N GLY A 13 17.56 2.35 3.24
CA GLY A 13 17.60 2.99 4.54
C GLY A 13 17.56 4.53 4.49
N VAL A 14 17.22 5.12 3.34
CA VAL A 14 17.16 6.58 3.16
C VAL A 14 15.72 7.09 3.33
N LYS A 15 15.58 8.32 3.85
CA LYS A 15 14.28 8.95 4.10
C LYS A 15 13.79 9.69 2.86
N CYS A 16 12.54 9.47 2.45
CA CYS A 16 11.89 10.24 1.38
C CYS A 16 10.88 11.23 1.95
N LEU A 17 10.92 12.47 1.45
CA LEU A 17 9.89 13.47 1.69
C LEU A 17 8.92 13.50 0.51
N VAL A 18 7.65 13.19 0.76
CA VAL A 18 6.56 13.33 -0.23
C VAL A 18 5.78 14.60 0.09
N HIS A 19 5.83 15.59 -0.80
CA HIS A 19 5.11 16.86 -0.61
C HIS A 19 4.32 17.26 -1.86
N CYS A 20 3.28 18.06 -1.67
CA CYS A 20 2.60 18.79 -2.74
C CYS A 20 2.52 20.27 -2.35
N LYS A 21 1.86 21.11 -3.16
CA LYS A 21 1.81 22.56 -2.90
C LYS A 21 1.31 22.91 -1.48
N MET A 22 0.26 22.23 -1.00
CA MET A 22 -0.30 22.45 0.35
C MET A 22 -0.12 21.26 1.30
N GLY A 23 0.34 20.11 0.80
CA GLY A 23 0.44 18.89 1.61
C GLY A 23 -0.91 18.30 2.05
N VAL A 24 -2.02 18.62 1.35
CA VAL A 24 -3.40 18.29 1.76
C VAL A 24 -4.00 17.13 0.96
N SER A 25 -3.72 17.07 -0.35
CA SER A 25 -4.47 16.21 -1.29
C SER A 25 -3.54 15.25 -2.04
N ARG A 26 -2.85 15.70 -3.11
CA ARG A 26 -1.97 14.85 -3.96
C ARG A 26 -0.91 14.06 -3.19
N SER A 27 -0.18 14.72 -2.29
CA SER A 27 0.86 14.04 -1.50
C SER A 27 0.27 13.08 -0.48
N ALA A 28 -0.87 13.43 0.13
CA ALA A 28 -1.53 12.58 1.10
C ALA A 28 -2.07 11.30 0.44
N SER A 29 -2.76 11.42 -0.70
CA SER A 29 -3.25 10.27 -1.46
C SER A 29 -2.12 9.34 -1.90
N THR A 30 -0.97 9.89 -2.30
CA THR A 30 0.21 9.09 -2.67
C THR A 30 0.75 8.28 -1.49
N VAL A 31 0.81 8.89 -0.29
CA VAL A 31 1.28 8.22 0.93
C VAL A 31 0.28 7.15 1.38
N ILE A 32 -1.02 7.42 1.30
CA ILE A 32 -2.09 6.45 1.61
C ILE A 32 -1.97 5.24 0.68
N ALA A 33 -1.92 5.47 -0.64
CA ALA A 33 -1.77 4.39 -1.62
C ALA A 33 -0.49 3.56 -1.42
N TYR A 34 0.61 4.22 -1.02
CA TYR A 34 1.85 3.52 -0.66
C TYR A 34 1.66 2.64 0.58
N ALA A 35 1.01 3.16 1.63
CA ALA A 35 0.77 2.42 2.86
C ALA A 35 -0.14 1.20 2.63
N MET A 36 -1.21 1.37 1.85
CA MET A 36 -2.11 0.26 1.47
C MET A 36 -1.34 -0.86 0.77
N LYS A 37 -0.48 -0.50 -0.20
CA LYS A 37 0.27 -1.49 -0.99
C LYS A 37 1.41 -2.17 -0.23
N GLU A 38 2.15 -1.42 0.59
CA GLU A 38 3.32 -1.93 1.32
C GLU A 38 2.93 -2.73 2.57
N TYR A 39 1.88 -2.31 3.28
CA TYR A 39 1.45 -2.91 4.54
C TYR A 39 0.16 -3.73 4.43
N SER A 40 -0.43 -3.83 3.24
CA SER A 40 -1.73 -4.48 3.01
C SER A 40 -2.80 -3.95 3.97
N TRP A 41 -2.84 -2.63 4.13
CA TRP A 41 -3.85 -1.94 4.93
C TRP A 41 -5.04 -1.56 4.09
N ASP A 42 -6.24 -1.71 4.65
CA ASP A 42 -7.47 -1.20 4.04
C ASP A 42 -7.41 0.33 3.94
N LEU A 43 -8.19 0.90 3.01
CA LEU A 43 -8.24 2.34 2.77
C LEU A 43 -8.49 3.14 4.06
N GLU A 44 -9.46 2.74 4.87
CA GLU A 44 -9.82 3.42 6.11
C GLU A 44 -8.65 3.45 7.09
N ARG A 45 -8.00 2.30 7.30
CA ARG A 45 -6.84 2.18 8.19
C ARG A 45 -5.66 3.03 7.72
N ALA A 46 -5.37 2.99 6.42
CA ALA A 46 -4.29 3.78 5.83
C ALA A 46 -4.58 5.28 5.88
N PHE A 47 -5.83 5.67 5.66
CA PHE A 47 -6.29 7.05 5.74
C PHE A 47 -6.17 7.60 7.16
N ASP A 48 -6.70 6.88 8.16
CA ASP A 48 -6.65 7.30 9.55
C ASP A 48 -5.22 7.42 10.05
N HIS A 49 -4.34 6.48 9.68
CA HIS A 49 -2.93 6.57 10.02
C HIS A 49 -2.28 7.86 9.50
N VAL A 50 -2.57 8.26 8.25
CA VAL A 50 -2.01 9.50 7.68
C VAL A 50 -2.66 10.73 8.31
N LYS A 51 -3.94 10.67 8.64
CA LYS A 51 -4.69 11.74 9.29
C LYS A 51 -4.22 12.00 10.73
N GLU A 52 -3.91 10.96 11.49
CA GLU A 52 -3.31 11.06 12.83
C GLU A 52 -1.96 11.77 12.79
N ARG A 53 -1.13 11.46 11.78
CA ARG A 53 0.19 12.11 11.60
C ARG A 53 0.09 13.51 11.03
N ARG A 54 -0.98 13.81 10.29
CA ARG A 54 -1.20 15.11 9.65
C ARG A 54 -2.69 15.41 9.55
N SER A 55 -3.22 16.14 10.53
CA SER A 55 -4.64 16.48 10.66
C SER A 55 -5.21 17.30 9.49
N VAL A 56 -4.35 18.00 8.73
CA VAL A 56 -4.74 18.76 7.52
C VAL A 56 -4.97 17.87 6.29
N THR A 57 -4.82 16.55 6.43
CA THR A 57 -5.02 15.60 5.33
C THR A 57 -6.49 15.55 4.94
N LYS A 58 -6.79 16.01 3.72
CA LYS A 58 -8.13 15.98 3.14
C LYS A 58 -8.02 15.72 1.62
N PRO A 59 -7.90 14.45 1.20
CA PRO A 59 -8.00 14.06 -0.19
C PRO A 59 -9.30 14.59 -0.78
N ASN A 60 -9.27 14.97 -2.05
CA ASN A 60 -10.50 15.31 -2.76
C ASN A 60 -11.34 14.01 -2.94
N PRO A 61 -12.68 14.06 -2.93
CA PRO A 61 -13.54 12.92 -3.29
C PRO A 61 -13.09 12.14 -4.54
N SER A 62 -12.59 12.83 -5.57
CA SER A 62 -12.07 12.16 -6.77
C SER A 62 -10.83 11.30 -6.48
N PHE A 63 -9.95 11.77 -5.58
CA PHE A 63 -8.81 10.98 -5.13
C PHE A 63 -9.22 9.84 -4.19
N MET A 64 -10.28 10.00 -3.40
CA MET A 64 -10.83 8.90 -2.59
C MET A 64 -11.33 7.75 -3.48
N LYS A 65 -12.07 8.06 -4.55
CA LYS A 65 -12.49 7.04 -5.52
C LYS A 65 -11.32 6.31 -6.17
N GLN A 66 -10.26 7.04 -6.54
CA GLN A 66 -9.04 6.43 -7.06
C GLN A 66 -8.35 5.54 -6.03
N LEU A 67 -8.41 5.91 -4.75
CA LEU A 67 -7.86 5.09 -3.66
C LEU A 67 -8.70 3.84 -3.41
N GLU A 68 -10.03 3.92 -3.47
CA GLU A 68 -10.93 2.76 -3.40
C GLU A 68 -10.68 1.78 -4.55
N GLU A 69 -10.46 2.28 -5.76
CA GLU A 69 -10.10 1.45 -6.92
C GLU A 69 -8.75 0.75 -6.70
N ILE A 70 -7.76 1.46 -6.14
CA ILE A 70 -6.48 0.86 -5.74
C ILE A 70 -6.68 -0.19 -4.64
N ASP A 71 -7.55 0.06 -3.66
CA ASP A 71 -7.88 -0.89 -2.59
C ASP A 71 -8.41 -2.20 -3.18
N LEU A 72 -9.44 -2.09 -4.03
CA LEU A 72 -10.04 -3.22 -4.74
C LEU A 72 -8.99 -3.99 -5.56
N LEU A 73 -8.14 -3.30 -6.31
CA LEU A 73 -7.07 -3.93 -7.07
C LEU A 73 -6.10 -4.68 -6.15
N THR A 74 -5.69 -4.09 -5.03
CA THR A 74 -4.79 -4.76 -4.06
C THR A 74 -5.44 -5.95 -3.37
N HIS A 75 -6.73 -5.89 -3.04
CA HIS A 75 -7.48 -7.00 -2.44
C HIS A 75 -7.77 -8.13 -3.45
N ILE A 76 -7.98 -7.81 -4.74
CA ILE A 76 -8.08 -8.81 -5.82
C ILE A 76 -6.73 -9.49 -6.05
N ASP A 77 -5.64 -8.72 -6.08
CA ASP A 77 -4.28 -9.25 -6.21
C ASP A 77 -3.92 -10.16 -5.01
N LEU A 78 -4.35 -9.81 -3.80
CA LEU A 78 -4.21 -10.67 -2.62
C LEU A 78 -5.06 -11.95 -2.69
N ARG A 79 -6.27 -11.90 -3.27
CA ARG A 79 -7.08 -13.12 -3.50
C ARG A 79 -6.45 -14.04 -4.53
N ILE A 80 -5.88 -13.51 -5.61
CA ILE A 80 -5.17 -14.31 -6.62
C ILE A 80 -3.82 -14.78 -6.10
N SER A 81 -3.11 -13.95 -5.34
CA SER A 81 -1.88 -14.33 -4.65
C SER A 81 -2.16 -15.43 -3.63
N CYS A 82 -3.23 -15.36 -2.84
CA CYS A 82 -3.58 -16.43 -1.89
C CYS A 82 -3.97 -17.74 -2.61
N ASN A 83 -4.64 -17.64 -3.77
CA ASN A 83 -4.96 -18.82 -4.60
C ASN A 83 -3.70 -19.45 -5.24
N THR A 84 -2.70 -18.62 -5.59
CA THR A 84 -1.39 -19.10 -6.08
C THR A 84 -0.42 -19.50 -4.95
N PHE A 85 -0.57 -18.97 -3.74
CA PHE A 85 0.20 -19.35 -2.55
C PHE A 85 -0.27 -20.70 -1.99
N SER A 86 -1.58 -20.98 -2.07
CA SER A 86 -2.14 -22.29 -1.69
C SER A 86 -1.69 -23.42 -2.63
N LEU A 87 -1.40 -23.11 -3.90
CA LEU A 87 -0.82 -24.07 -4.85
C LEU A 87 0.71 -24.20 -4.72
N LYS A 88 1.43 -23.19 -4.20
CA LYS A 88 2.88 -23.31 -3.96
C LYS A 88 3.23 -24.06 -2.67
N ARG A 89 2.33 -24.12 -1.67
CA ARG A 89 2.57 -24.89 -0.43
C ARG A 89 2.42 -26.40 -0.56
N ARG A 90 1.69 -26.93 -1.57
CA ARG A 90 1.60 -28.39 -1.75
C ARG A 90 2.86 -29.06 -2.32
N SER A 91 3.88 -28.33 -2.75
CA SER A 91 5.11 -28.93 -3.30
C SER A 91 6.33 -28.88 -2.38
N ALA A 92 6.19 -28.39 -1.14
CA ALA A 92 7.32 -28.23 -0.21
C ALA A 92 7.25 -29.12 1.06
N GLU A 93 6.26 -30.02 1.19
CA GLU A 93 6.14 -30.97 2.31
C GLU A 93 6.37 -32.43 1.89
N SER A 94 7.40 -32.70 1.09
CA SER A 94 7.85 -34.08 0.84
C SER A 94 9.37 -34.19 0.73
N LYS A 95 10.11 -33.53 1.64
CA LYS A 95 11.52 -33.84 1.94
C LYS A 95 11.84 -33.47 3.39
N SER A 96 11.23 -34.17 4.33
CA SER A 96 11.69 -34.25 5.73
C SER A 96 10.97 -35.40 6.43
N PHE A 97 11.28 -36.62 6.03
CA PHE A 97 11.36 -37.74 6.98
C PHE A 97 12.34 -38.75 6.40
N HIS A 98 13.21 -39.24 7.28
CA HIS A 98 14.21 -40.26 7.01
C HIS A 98 13.60 -41.52 6.41
#